data_AF-A0A0D7EFV3-F1
#
_entry.id   AF-A0A0D7EFV3-F1
#
_cell.length_a   1.000
_cell.length_b   1.000
_cell.length_c   1.000
_cell.angle_alpha   90.00
_cell.angle_beta   90.00
_cell.angle_gamma   90.00
#
_symmetry.space_group_name_H-M   'P 1'
#
loop_
_entity.id
_entity.type
_entity.pdbx_description
1 polymer ?
#
loop_
_entity_poly.entity_id
_entity_poly.type
_entity_poly.pdbx_seq_one_letter_code
_entity_poly.pdbx_strand_id
1 'polypeptide(L)'
;MSSKPYSILALGAVVAALSFPALAQGPGPGGPGGGPGFGRGGGGGSQMGVLTALCAKEIDAYCTATPRGPAAWVCLKGHEKDLSENCVAAVEGTGPDMGPGMGPVARLCMTEIADNCAGIEHGTGLVRQCLDNSRSKLSEGCRMALDNTGWGRRRAGPQ
;
A
#
# COMPACT_ATOMS: atom_id res chain seq x y z
N MET A 1 39.54 3.92 -27.50
CA MET A 1 39.61 4.55 -28.84
C MET A 1 39.53 3.43 -29.86
N SER A 2 38.37 3.19 -30.46
CA SER A 2 38.27 2.40 -31.70
C SER A 2 36.89 2.61 -32.30
N SER A 3 36.83 3.59 -33.19
CA SER A 3 35.66 4.03 -33.94
C SER A 3 35.71 3.38 -35.32
N LYS A 4 34.61 2.81 -35.79
CA LYS A 4 34.40 2.46 -37.21
C LYS A 4 32.90 2.39 -37.56
N PRO A 5 32.53 2.62 -38.83
CA PRO A 5 31.78 3.80 -39.20
C PRO A 5 30.42 3.47 -39.82
N TYR A 6 29.54 4.46 -39.76
CA TYR A 6 28.28 4.56 -40.48
C TYR A 6 28.43 4.17 -41.96
N SER A 7 27.61 3.23 -42.42
CA SER A 7 27.25 3.09 -43.84
C SER A 7 25.77 3.39 -44.00
N ILE A 8 25.56 4.54 -44.62
CA ILE A 8 24.30 5.09 -45.09
C ILE A 8 23.99 4.37 -46.41
N LEU A 9 22.83 3.71 -46.52
CA LEU A 9 22.21 3.45 -47.82
C LEU A 9 20.72 3.78 -47.70
N ALA A 10 20.42 5.00 -48.15
CA ALA A 10 19.09 5.47 -48.44
C ALA A 10 18.56 4.75 -49.69
N LEU A 11 17.45 4.04 -49.55
CA LEU A 11 16.56 3.72 -50.66
C LEU A 11 15.23 4.36 -50.35
N GLY A 12 14.96 5.44 -51.09
CA GLY A 12 13.68 6.13 -51.06
C GLY A 12 12.56 5.22 -51.57
N ALA A 13 11.43 5.29 -50.89
CA ALA A 13 10.14 4.91 -51.44
C ALA A 13 9.20 6.10 -51.26
N VAL A 14 9.02 6.83 -52.36
CA VAL A 14 7.92 7.77 -52.55
C VAL A 14 6.63 6.97 -52.49
N VAL A 15 5.80 7.17 -51.46
CA VAL A 15 4.43 6.65 -51.45
C VAL A 15 3.47 7.78 -51.13
N ALA A 16 2.86 8.22 -52.22
CA ALA A 16 1.54 8.81 -52.38
C ALA A 16 0.79 9.26 -51.11
N ALA A 17 0.57 10.57 -51.05
CA ALA A 17 -0.48 11.19 -50.24
C ALA A 17 -1.86 10.65 -50.66
N LEU A 18 -2.44 9.80 -49.81
CA LEU A 18 -3.86 9.49 -49.83
C LEU A 18 -4.46 9.99 -48.52
N SER A 19 -5.43 10.86 -48.67
CA SER A 19 -6.15 11.59 -47.64
C SER A 19 -6.78 10.65 -46.61
N PHE A 20 -6.26 10.63 -45.39
CA PHE A 20 -6.93 10.01 -44.26
C PHE A 20 -7.68 11.09 -43.46
N PRO A 21 -9.00 10.93 -43.25
CA PRO A 21 -9.76 11.84 -42.39
C PRO A 21 -9.27 11.68 -40.94
N ALA A 22 -9.15 12.83 -40.28
CA ALA A 22 -8.71 12.96 -38.90
C ALA A 22 -9.57 12.10 -37.96
N LEU A 23 -8.99 11.05 -37.40
CA LEU A 23 -9.42 10.47 -36.14
C LEU A 23 -8.36 10.81 -35.09
N ALA A 24 -8.77 11.70 -34.20
CA ALA A 24 -7.99 12.24 -33.12
C ALA A 24 -7.51 11.16 -32.14
N GLN A 25 -6.44 11.52 -31.41
CA GLN A 25 -5.95 10.94 -30.14
C GLN A 25 -4.79 9.94 -30.26
N GLY A 26 -3.60 10.46 -30.58
CA GLY A 26 -2.34 9.84 -30.18
C GLY A 26 -1.95 10.28 -28.75
N PRO A 27 -1.47 9.37 -27.88
CA PRO A 27 -0.98 9.72 -26.55
C PRO A 27 0.38 10.42 -26.67
N GLY A 28 0.47 11.65 -26.15
CA GLY A 28 1.73 12.39 -26.05
C GLY A 28 2.66 11.80 -24.96
N PRO A 29 3.97 12.08 -25.01
CA PRO A 29 4.90 11.73 -23.95
C PRO A 29 4.69 12.68 -22.77
N GLY A 30 3.92 12.24 -21.78
CA GLY A 30 3.80 12.90 -20.48
C GLY A 30 5.08 12.69 -19.66
N GLY A 31 5.65 13.80 -19.18
CA GLY A 31 6.84 13.82 -18.32
C GLY A 31 6.62 13.23 -16.91
N PRO A 32 7.64 13.33 -16.02
CA PRO A 32 7.61 12.75 -14.69
C PRO A 32 6.71 13.59 -13.77
N GLY A 33 5.43 13.26 -13.74
CA GLY A 33 4.51 13.69 -12.70
C GLY A 33 4.63 12.78 -11.48
N GLY A 34 5.46 13.15 -10.51
CA GLY A 34 5.43 12.59 -9.17
C GLY A 34 4.18 13.09 -8.42
N GLY A 35 3.06 12.39 -8.61
CA GLY A 35 1.90 12.47 -7.71
C GLY A 35 1.95 11.34 -6.69
N PRO A 36 1.21 11.44 -5.56
CA PRO A 36 1.06 10.32 -4.63
C PRO A 36 0.30 9.22 -5.35
N GLY A 37 1.08 8.29 -5.91
CA GLY A 37 0.58 7.11 -6.58
C GLY A 37 -0.09 6.22 -5.56
N PHE A 38 -1.42 6.35 -5.44
CA PHE A 38 -2.28 5.25 -5.05
C PHE A 38 -2.12 4.16 -6.12
N GLY A 39 -1.09 3.32 -5.94
CA GLY A 39 -0.86 2.17 -6.78
C GLY A 39 -2.11 1.32 -6.79
N ARG A 40 -2.73 1.22 -7.98
CA ARG A 40 -3.77 0.23 -8.30
C ARG A 40 -3.12 -1.15 -8.27
N GLY A 41 -2.91 -1.68 -7.07
CA GLY A 41 -2.64 -3.09 -6.78
C GLY A 41 -3.76 -3.58 -5.87
N GLY A 42 -4.73 -4.29 -6.44
CA GLY A 42 -5.86 -4.82 -5.70
C GLY A 42 -5.43 -5.83 -4.63
N GLY A 43 -5.71 -5.50 -3.38
CA GLY A 43 -5.62 -6.41 -2.23
C GLY A 43 -6.78 -6.13 -1.29
N GLY A 44 -7.95 -6.68 -1.60
CA GLY A 44 -9.10 -6.58 -0.71
C GLY A 44 -8.80 -7.26 0.64
N GLY A 45 -8.90 -6.50 1.73
CA GLY A 45 -9.25 -7.03 3.05
C GLY A 45 -8.27 -7.98 3.76
N SER A 46 -7.03 -8.13 3.31
CA SER A 46 -6.01 -8.87 4.07
C SER A 46 -5.28 -7.92 5.02
N GLN A 47 -5.22 -8.26 6.31
CA GLN A 47 -4.51 -7.51 7.36
C GLN A 47 -3.07 -7.13 6.95
N MET A 48 -2.45 -7.87 6.03
CA MET A 48 -1.11 -7.67 5.50
C MET A 48 -0.87 -6.35 4.73
N GLY A 49 -1.92 -5.67 4.26
CA GLY A 49 -1.76 -4.36 3.59
C GLY A 49 -1.08 -3.32 4.50
N VAL A 50 -1.32 -3.44 5.81
CA VAL A 50 -0.75 -2.57 6.84
C VAL A 50 0.79 -2.62 6.88
N LEU A 51 1.39 -3.78 6.60
CA LEU A 51 2.85 -3.91 6.57
C LEU A 51 3.46 -3.08 5.44
N THR A 52 2.82 -3.08 4.27
CA THR A 52 3.34 -2.30 3.15
C THR A 52 3.20 -0.80 3.40
N ALA A 53 2.16 -0.38 4.12
CA ALA A 53 1.95 1.03 4.46
C ALA A 53 2.89 1.51 5.57
N LEU A 54 3.05 0.74 6.64
CA LEU A 54 3.78 1.16 7.84
C LEU A 54 5.26 0.83 7.81
N CYS A 55 5.66 -0.19 7.04
CA CYS A 55 7.04 -0.64 6.94
C CYS A 55 7.69 -0.31 5.58
N ALA A 56 7.12 0.62 4.79
CA ALA A 56 7.61 0.87 3.43
C ALA A 56 9.12 1.15 3.38
N LYS A 57 9.61 1.99 4.30
CA LYS A 57 11.03 2.38 4.39
C LYS A 57 11.90 1.19 4.77
N GLU A 58 11.47 0.40 5.73
CA GLU A 58 12.17 -0.76 6.26
C GLU A 58 12.19 -1.90 5.24
N ILE A 59 11.11 -2.09 4.48
CA ILE A 59 11.07 -3.06 3.41
C ILE A 59 12.09 -2.68 2.32
N ASP A 60 12.17 -1.40 1.96
CA ASP A 60 13.13 -0.93 0.95
C ASP A 60 14.58 -0.91 1.47
N ALA A 61 14.77 -0.83 2.80
CA ALA A 61 16.11 -0.87 3.41
C ALA A 61 16.63 -2.30 3.62
N TYR A 62 15.76 -3.22 4.06
CA TYR A 62 16.17 -4.53 4.59
C TYR A 62 15.61 -5.72 3.79
N CYS A 63 14.48 -5.56 3.10
CA CYS A 63 13.71 -6.67 2.52
C CYS A 63 13.45 -6.52 1.00
N THR A 64 14.36 -5.88 0.26
CA THR A 64 14.20 -5.58 -1.17
C THR A 64 14.09 -6.82 -2.08
N ALA A 65 14.79 -7.91 -1.73
CA ALA A 65 14.72 -9.18 -2.43
C ALA A 65 13.58 -10.10 -1.93
N THR A 66 12.83 -9.67 -0.91
CA THR A 66 11.82 -10.49 -0.25
C THR A 66 10.46 -10.33 -0.94
N PRO A 67 9.79 -11.43 -1.32
CA PRO A 67 8.42 -11.36 -1.81
C PRO A 67 7.49 -10.70 -0.79
N ARG A 68 6.54 -9.88 -1.28
CA ARG A 68 5.52 -9.26 -0.41
C ARG A 68 4.58 -10.32 0.17
N GLY A 69 3.86 -9.98 1.24
CA GLY A 69 3.00 -10.92 1.96
C GLY A 69 3.73 -11.61 3.12
N PRO A 70 3.46 -12.89 3.42
CA PRO A 70 4.01 -13.57 4.60
C PRO A 70 5.55 -13.60 4.64
N ALA A 71 6.22 -13.71 3.48
CA ALA A 71 7.68 -13.67 3.42
C ALA A 71 8.25 -12.30 3.86
N ALA A 72 7.60 -11.19 3.48
CA ALA A 72 7.99 -9.87 3.94
C ALA A 72 7.84 -9.72 5.46
N TRP A 73 6.80 -10.30 6.06
CA TRP A 73 6.65 -10.33 7.52
C TRP A 73 7.80 -11.06 8.21
N VAL A 74 8.19 -12.24 7.71
CA VAL A 74 9.33 -13.00 8.27
C VAL A 74 10.62 -12.18 8.19
N CYS A 75 10.88 -11.54 7.04
CA CYS A 75 12.04 -10.67 6.89
C CYS A 75 12.02 -9.51 7.88
N LEU A 76 10.91 -8.77 7.96
CA LEU A 76 10.77 -7.65 8.88
C LEU A 76 10.93 -8.08 10.34
N LYS A 77 10.34 -9.22 10.73
CA LYS A 77 10.47 -9.75 12.10
C LYS A 77 11.93 -10.04 12.47
N GLY A 78 12.75 -10.50 11.52
CA GLY A 78 14.19 -10.67 11.72
C GLY A 78 14.96 -9.36 11.93
N HIS A 79 14.38 -8.23 11.51
CA HIS A 79 14.94 -6.88 11.61
C HIS A 79 14.23 -6.01 12.65
N GLU A 80 13.42 -6.59 13.56
CA GLU A 80 12.55 -5.85 14.48
C GLU A 80 13.23 -4.69 15.22
N LYS A 81 14.46 -4.89 15.68
CA LYS A 81 15.26 -3.89 16.39
C LYS A 81 15.65 -2.66 15.54
N ASP A 82 15.57 -2.79 14.22
CA ASP A 82 15.93 -1.77 13.24
C ASP A 82 14.67 -1.13 12.61
N LEU A 83 13.46 -1.52 13.05
CA LEU A 83 12.20 -1.00 12.50
C LEU A 83 11.73 0.24 13.27
N SER A 84 10.96 1.10 12.59
CA SER A 84 10.20 2.15 13.28
C SER A 84 9.10 1.57 14.17
N GLU A 85 8.70 2.32 15.20
CA GLU A 85 7.67 1.91 16.18
C GLU A 85 6.35 1.45 15.51
N ASN A 86 5.88 2.21 14.53
CA ASN A 86 4.67 1.85 13.77
C ASN A 86 4.86 0.54 12.98
N CYS A 87 6.06 0.31 12.43
CA CYS A 87 6.35 -0.92 11.72
C CYS A 87 6.46 -2.12 12.67
N VAL A 88 7.09 -1.98 13.84
CA VAL A 88 7.10 -3.02 14.88
C VAL A 88 5.67 -3.40 15.26
N ALA A 89 4.82 -2.42 15.57
CA ALA A 89 3.42 -2.68 15.92
C ALA A 89 2.63 -3.35 14.78
N ALA A 90 2.94 -3.02 13.52
CA ALA A 90 2.35 -3.65 12.34
C ALA A 90 2.81 -5.11 12.19
N VAL A 91 4.11 -5.38 12.35
CA VAL A 91 4.69 -6.73 12.32
C VAL A 91 4.07 -7.56 13.42
N GLU A 92 4.08 -7.10 14.67
CA GLU A 92 3.44 -7.82 15.76
C GLU A 92 1.96 -8.06 15.47
N GLY A 93 1.21 -7.02 15.08
CA GLY A 93 -0.23 -7.10 14.81
C GLY A 93 -0.65 -7.94 13.61
N THR A 94 0.29 -8.36 12.75
CA THR A 94 0.00 -9.22 11.59
C THR A 94 0.61 -10.61 11.69
N GLY A 95 1.17 -10.96 12.86
CA GLY A 95 1.76 -12.27 13.09
C GLY A 95 0.75 -13.42 12.93
N PRO A 96 1.24 -14.64 12.61
CA PRO A 96 0.39 -15.82 12.40
C PRO A 96 -0.36 -16.24 13.67
N ASP A 97 0.12 -15.85 14.86
CA ASP A 97 -0.47 -16.18 16.15
C ASP A 97 -1.60 -15.20 16.57
N MET A 98 -1.94 -14.23 15.71
CA MET A 98 -2.96 -13.24 16.05
C MET A 98 -4.37 -13.82 15.97
N GLY A 99 -5.04 -13.85 17.13
CA GLY A 99 -6.43 -14.27 17.28
C GLY A 99 -7.46 -13.21 16.86
N PRO A 100 -8.76 -13.56 16.87
CA PRO A 100 -9.84 -12.62 16.62
C PRO A 100 -9.75 -11.39 17.53
N GLY A 101 -9.83 -10.19 16.95
CA GLY A 101 -9.78 -8.94 17.71
C GLY A 101 -8.40 -8.48 18.15
N MET A 102 -7.32 -9.22 17.84
CA MET A 102 -5.93 -8.86 18.16
C MET A 102 -5.10 -8.39 16.96
N GLY A 103 -5.74 -8.17 15.81
CA GLY A 103 -5.07 -7.74 14.59
C GLY A 103 -4.41 -6.36 14.67
N PRO A 104 -3.87 -5.84 13.56
CA PRO A 104 -3.03 -4.64 13.55
C PRO A 104 -3.77 -3.39 14.03
N VAL A 105 -5.09 -3.29 13.80
CA VAL A 105 -5.91 -2.18 14.34
C VAL A 105 -5.90 -2.19 15.87
N ALA A 106 -6.05 -3.36 16.50
CA ALA A 106 -6.07 -3.45 17.95
C ALA A 106 -4.71 -3.08 18.56
N ARG A 107 -3.61 -3.40 17.87
CA ARG A 107 -2.24 -3.05 18.29
C ARG A 107 -1.95 -1.56 18.10
N LEU A 108 -2.19 -1.04 16.90
CA LEU A 108 -1.84 0.33 16.52
C LEU A 108 -2.79 1.39 17.08
N CYS A 109 -4.01 1.01 17.47
CA CYS A 109 -5.01 1.91 18.03
C CYS A 109 -5.24 1.67 19.53
N MET A 110 -4.38 0.93 20.23
CA MET A 110 -4.66 0.50 21.61
C MET A 110 -4.98 1.67 22.54
N THR A 111 -4.18 2.74 22.48
CA THR A 111 -4.38 3.95 23.28
C THR A 111 -5.69 4.64 22.91
N GLU A 112 -5.96 4.81 21.62
CA GLU A 112 -7.17 5.46 21.14
C GLU A 112 -8.43 4.67 21.47
N ILE A 113 -8.35 3.34 21.47
CA ILE A 113 -9.43 2.45 21.90
C ILE A 113 -9.72 2.68 23.39
N ALA A 114 -8.69 2.75 24.23
CA ALA A 114 -8.85 2.99 25.65
C ALA A 114 -9.45 4.39 25.93
N ASP A 115 -8.99 5.41 25.21
CA ASP A 115 -9.36 6.80 25.47
C ASP A 115 -10.72 7.19 24.86
N ASN A 116 -11.06 6.65 23.69
CA ASN A 116 -12.23 7.09 22.91
C ASN A 116 -13.33 6.04 22.83
N CYS A 117 -13.00 4.76 23.05
CA CYS A 117 -13.88 3.62 22.79
C CYS A 117 -14.01 2.67 23.99
N ALA A 118 -13.77 3.17 25.20
CA ALA A 118 -13.88 2.39 26.42
C ALA A 118 -15.25 1.72 26.56
N GLY A 119 -15.26 0.46 27.01
CA GLY A 119 -16.48 -0.32 27.24
C GLY A 119 -17.09 -0.97 26.00
N ILE A 120 -16.48 -0.83 24.81
CA ILE A 120 -16.92 -1.54 23.61
C ILE A 120 -16.22 -2.90 23.51
N GLU A 121 -17.01 -3.96 23.30
CA GLU A 121 -16.49 -5.32 23.13
C GLU A 121 -15.67 -5.45 21.83
N HIS A 122 -14.44 -5.97 21.96
CA HIS A 122 -13.56 -6.27 20.82
C HIS A 122 -14.14 -7.40 19.96
N GLY A 123 -13.82 -7.41 18.66
CA GLY A 123 -14.23 -8.49 17.74
C GLY A 123 -15.61 -8.33 17.09
N THR A 124 -16.46 -7.43 17.61
CA THR A 124 -17.80 -7.14 17.03
C THR A 124 -17.80 -6.13 15.88
N GLY A 125 -16.65 -5.47 15.64
CA GLY A 125 -16.52 -4.38 14.67
C GLY A 125 -16.96 -3.01 15.19
N LEU A 126 -17.60 -2.94 16.36
CA LEU A 126 -18.04 -1.68 16.99
C LEU A 126 -16.88 -0.78 17.39
N VAL A 127 -15.77 -1.37 17.88
CA VAL A 127 -14.54 -0.62 18.22
C VAL A 127 -14.04 0.15 17.00
N ARG A 128 -14.04 -0.49 15.82
CA ARG A 128 -13.62 0.15 14.58
C ARG A 128 -14.51 1.31 14.19
N GLN A 129 -15.82 1.16 14.31
CA GLN A 129 -16.76 2.24 14.04
C GLN A 129 -16.56 3.43 15.00
N CYS A 130 -16.28 3.16 16.27
CA CYS A 130 -15.96 4.21 17.24
C CYS A 130 -14.66 4.95 16.88
N LEU A 131 -13.62 4.22 16.46
CA LEU A 131 -12.37 4.82 15.98
C LEU A 131 -12.60 5.66 14.72
N ASP A 132 -13.37 5.16 13.75
CA ASP A 132 -13.70 5.91 12.53
C ASP A 132 -14.42 7.24 12.84
N ASN A 133 -15.36 7.22 13.80
CA ASN A 133 -16.05 8.43 14.27
C ASN A 133 -15.12 9.40 15.02
N SER A 134 -14.02 8.90 15.57
CA SER A 134 -13.02 9.68 16.31
C SER A 134 -11.75 9.96 15.49
N ARG A 135 -11.79 9.84 14.15
CA ARG A 135 -10.61 9.92 13.26
C ARG A 135 -9.66 11.09 13.51
N SER A 136 -10.19 12.25 13.90
CA SER A 136 -9.40 13.46 14.17
C SER A 136 -8.57 13.38 15.46
N LYS A 137 -8.90 12.45 16.36
CA LYS A 137 -8.22 12.21 17.64
C LYS A 137 -7.23 11.06 17.58
N LEU A 138 -7.16 10.36 16.45
CA LEU A 138 -6.33 9.17 16.31
C LEU A 138 -4.89 9.54 15.94
N SER A 139 -3.93 8.78 16.44
CA SER A 139 -2.56 8.83 15.93
C SER A 139 -2.52 8.46 14.44
N GLU A 140 -1.46 8.92 13.77
CA GLU A 140 -1.26 8.60 12.35
C GLU A 140 -1.07 7.09 12.15
N GLY A 141 -0.38 6.40 13.07
CA GLY A 141 -0.23 4.94 13.06
C GLY A 141 -1.58 4.22 13.10
N CYS A 142 -2.47 4.62 14.02
CA CYS A 142 -3.82 4.07 14.10
C CYS A 142 -4.66 4.35 12.84
N ARG A 143 -4.62 5.58 12.32
CA ARG A 143 -5.33 5.94 11.07
C ARG A 143 -4.86 5.12 9.89
N MET A 144 -3.55 4.98 9.72
CA MET A 144 -2.97 4.14 8.68
C MET A 144 -3.37 2.68 8.86
N ALA A 145 -3.45 2.18 10.10
CA ALA A 145 -3.95 0.85 10.38
C ALA A 145 -5.40 0.70 9.89
N LEU A 146 -6.29 1.64 10.24
CA LEU A 146 -7.67 1.63 9.76
C LEU A 146 -7.73 1.67 8.24
N ASP A 147 -7.04 2.60 7.60
CA ASP A 147 -7.09 2.80 6.15
C ASP A 147 -6.57 1.58 5.36
N ASN A 148 -5.63 0.82 5.94
CA ASN A 148 -4.97 -0.31 5.27
C ASN A 148 -5.43 -1.69 5.76
N THR A 149 -6.42 -1.74 6.65
CA THR A 149 -7.04 -2.98 7.10
C THR A 149 -8.51 -2.96 6.72
N GLY A 150 -8.95 -3.97 5.95
CA GLY A 150 -10.34 -4.00 5.50
C GLY A 150 -11.33 -4.25 6.66
N TRP A 151 -12.53 -3.70 6.54
CA TRP A 151 -13.68 -4.13 7.34
C TRP A 151 -14.03 -5.56 6.92
N GLY A 152 -13.62 -6.55 7.71
CA GLY A 152 -14.00 -7.95 7.51
C GLY A 152 -15.49 -8.07 7.20
N ARG A 153 -15.81 -8.43 5.94
CA ARG A 153 -17.15 -8.77 5.45
C ARG A 153 -18.26 -7.72 5.66
N ARG A 154 -18.02 -6.42 5.44
CA ARG A 154 -19.08 -5.43 5.20
C ARG A 154 -18.63 -4.28 4.29
N ARG A 155 -18.38 -4.59 3.02
CA ARG A 155 -18.75 -3.70 1.92
C ARG A 155 -19.67 -4.47 0.97
N ALA A 156 -20.89 -4.68 1.44
CA ALA A 156 -22.06 -4.92 0.60
C ALA A 156 -23.09 -3.86 1.02
N GLY A 157 -23.18 -2.76 0.26
CA GLY A 157 -24.13 -1.66 0.48
C GLY A 157 -23.55 -0.30 0.07
N PRO A 158 -24.29 0.54 -0.67
CA PRO A 158 -23.72 1.60 -1.51
C PRO A 158 -23.37 2.87 -0.74
N GLN A 159 -22.59 3.68 -1.44
CA GLN A 159 -22.00 4.96 -1.06
C GLN A 159 -23.03 6.08 -1.17
#